data_AF-A0A534YCL5-F1
#
_entry.id   AF-A0A534YCL5-F1
#
_cell.length_a   1.000
_cell.length_b   1.000
_cell.length_c   1.000
_cell.angle_alpha   90.00
_cell.angle_beta   90.00
_cell.angle_gamma   90.00
#
_symmetry.space_group_name_H-M   'P 1'
#
loop_
_entity.id
_entity.type
_entity.pdbx_description
1 polymer ?
#
loop_
_entity_poly.entity_id
_entity_poly.type
_entity_poly.pdbx_seq_one_letter_code
_entity_poly.pdbx_strand_id
1 'polypeptide(L)'
;MRAGPNEFPKVSDALLRKLDVPVPRYTSYPTAPVWTEEIGPGAYASALARAGQKDAPLSLYVHIPFCKERCSFCGCNVAIARSSSTADPYLASLLREMDAVCDLLGSRRSLSQIHWGGGTPTFLDERQIAQLFTAISSRFGILPDAEVAVEIDPKVTSRSQLELLRALGFNRLSMGVQDLDPAVQEAISRIQTPEETRAMLDAARELGFRGINFDLIYGLPRQTPRSWSRTIEQVLEMGPDRAAVYAFAHVPDVRPNQKRLPTVDLPRGLDKLQLFRIAWEAFTKAGYRPIGMDHFARPDDELSQAQSRRTLTRNFQGYSVRAASDVVAVGVSAISDVGGVYAQNTHSISRYGSAVARGELATERGVPLSADDVVRRRIITQIMCNFFVDLGPSAEEEFAGELSRLRELAGEGLVTVNGPEVEVTPLGRIFVRNVASIFDGYLTGHGRPFSRAV
;
A
#
# COMPACT_ATOMS: atom_id res chain seq x y z
N MET A 1 11.37 17.24 29.29
CA MET A 1 12.02 15.92 29.21
C MET A 1 11.95 15.47 27.76
N ARG A 2 13.09 15.15 27.14
CA ARG A 2 13.09 14.58 25.78
C ARG A 2 12.56 13.16 25.91
N ALA A 3 11.50 12.84 25.16
CA ALA A 3 10.95 11.50 25.09
C ALA A 3 12.06 10.50 24.73
N GLY A 4 12.04 9.31 25.33
CA GLY A 4 12.96 8.24 24.91
C GLY A 4 12.77 7.91 23.43
N PRO A 5 13.75 7.30 22.73
CA PRO A 5 13.63 6.98 21.31
C PRO A 5 12.44 6.06 20.97
N ASN A 6 11.86 5.39 21.98
CA ASN A 6 10.72 4.47 21.87
C ASN A 6 9.47 4.96 22.63
N GLU A 7 9.39 6.24 23.02
CA GLU A 7 8.21 6.80 23.69
C GLU A 7 7.32 7.52 22.66
N PHE A 8 6.00 7.30 22.76
CA PHE A 8 5.06 7.93 21.83
C PHE A 8 5.12 9.45 22.01
N PRO A 9 5.34 10.23 20.94
CA PRO A 9 5.42 11.68 21.05
C PRO A 9 4.17 12.28 21.68
N LYS A 10 4.33 13.22 22.61
CA LYS A 10 3.19 13.91 23.22
C LYS A 10 2.53 14.83 22.21
N VAL A 11 1.38 14.41 21.67
CA VAL A 11 0.54 15.22 20.78
C VAL A 11 -0.46 16.02 21.61
N SER A 12 -0.48 17.35 21.48
CA SER A 12 -1.48 18.19 22.15
C SER A 12 -2.78 18.27 21.34
N ASP A 13 -3.91 18.49 22.02
CA ASP A 13 -5.21 18.66 21.36
C ASP A 13 -5.24 19.86 20.40
N ALA A 14 -4.48 20.91 20.71
CA ALA A 14 -4.33 22.07 19.84
C ALA A 14 -3.60 21.69 18.54
N LEU A 15 -2.49 20.96 18.65
CA LEU A 15 -1.73 20.50 17.49
C LEU A 15 -2.52 19.50 16.64
N LEU A 16 -3.21 18.54 17.28
CA LEU A 16 -4.04 17.58 16.56
C LEU A 16 -5.16 18.28 15.80
N ARG A 17 -5.90 19.22 16.42
CA ARG A 17 -6.95 19.98 15.73
C ARG A 17 -6.41 20.81 14.56
N LYS A 18 -5.19 21.34 14.69
CA LYS A 18 -4.52 22.13 13.65
C LYS A 18 -4.10 21.27 12.46
N LEU A 19 -3.57 20.07 12.69
CA LEU A 19 -2.90 19.28 11.65
C LEU A 19 -3.68 18.06 11.17
N ASP A 20 -4.69 17.60 11.89
CA ASP A 20 -5.60 16.56 11.44
C ASP A 20 -6.54 17.11 10.36
N VAL A 21 -5.99 17.43 9.19
CA VAL A 21 -6.72 18.00 8.05
C VAL A 21 -6.65 17.02 6.86
N PRO A 22 -7.58 17.09 5.90
CA PRO A 22 -7.51 16.30 4.68
C PRO A 22 -6.19 16.52 3.94
N VAL A 23 -5.37 15.47 3.84
CA VAL A 23 -4.13 15.45 3.05
C VAL A 23 -4.00 14.12 2.32
N PRO A 24 -3.35 14.09 1.13
CA PRO A 24 -3.13 12.85 0.42
C PRO A 24 -2.39 11.82 1.28
N ARG A 25 -2.66 10.54 1.02
CA ARG A 25 -1.87 9.43 1.58
C ARG A 25 -0.48 9.31 0.94
N TYR A 26 -0.26 10.05 -0.15
CA TYR A 26 0.94 9.99 -0.97
C TYR A 26 1.33 8.57 -1.36
N THR A 27 0.33 7.72 -1.65
CA THR A 27 0.56 6.41 -2.28
C THR A 27 1.28 6.58 -3.62
N SER A 28 1.05 7.71 -4.29
CA SER A 28 1.83 8.24 -5.40
C SER A 28 1.89 9.77 -5.32
N TYR A 29 2.81 10.35 -6.08
CA TYR A 29 2.79 11.75 -6.45
C TYR A 29 3.11 11.89 -7.95
N PRO A 30 2.27 12.56 -8.76
CA PRO A 30 0.99 13.16 -8.40
C PRO A 30 -0.06 12.14 -7.94
N THR A 31 -1.10 12.64 -7.27
CA THR A 31 -2.10 11.80 -6.64
C THR A 31 -3.27 11.51 -7.59
N ALA A 32 -3.97 10.39 -7.37
CA ALA A 32 -5.07 9.92 -8.23
C ALA A 32 -6.18 10.94 -8.59
N PRO A 33 -6.50 11.97 -7.78
CA PRO A 33 -7.48 13.00 -8.15
C PRO A 33 -7.10 13.87 -9.35
N VAL A 34 -5.81 14.01 -9.67
CA VAL A 34 -5.35 14.84 -10.81
C VAL A 34 -5.31 14.06 -12.12
N TRP A 35 -5.61 12.75 -12.07
CA TRP A 35 -5.51 11.88 -13.24
C TRP A 35 -6.71 12.07 -14.17
N THR A 36 -6.44 12.17 -15.46
CA THR A 36 -7.39 12.48 -16.53
C THR A 36 -7.49 11.32 -17.52
N GLU A 37 -8.50 11.35 -18.39
CA GLU A 37 -8.69 10.36 -19.47
C GLU A 37 -7.70 10.57 -20.64
N GLU A 38 -6.84 11.59 -20.59
CA GLU A 38 -5.80 11.84 -21.60
C GLU A 38 -4.80 10.68 -21.69
N ILE A 39 -4.54 10.02 -20.56
CA ILE A 39 -3.78 8.77 -20.54
C ILE A 39 -4.74 7.59 -20.77
N GLY A 40 -5.18 7.46 -22.01
CA GLY A 40 -5.91 6.30 -22.53
C GLY A 40 -5.00 5.21 -23.11
N PRO A 41 -5.56 4.23 -23.84
CA PRO A 41 -4.83 3.05 -24.34
C PRO A 41 -3.59 3.39 -25.18
N GLY A 42 -3.67 4.35 -26.11
CA GLY A 42 -2.55 4.72 -26.99
C GLY A 42 -1.39 5.42 -26.25
N ALA A 43 -1.72 6.27 -25.27
CA ALA A 43 -0.72 6.94 -24.45
C ALA A 43 0.02 5.93 -23.55
N TYR A 44 -0.71 4.97 -22.98
CA TYR A 44 -0.11 3.89 -22.20
C TYR A 44 0.75 2.96 -23.05
N ALA A 45 0.29 2.58 -24.25
CA ALA A 45 1.08 1.78 -25.19
C ALA A 45 2.42 2.46 -25.53
N SER A 46 2.39 3.77 -25.77
CA SER A 46 3.59 4.57 -26.01
C SER A 46 4.52 4.59 -24.79
N ALA A 47 3.97 4.62 -23.57
CA ALA A 47 4.75 4.58 -22.33
C ALA A 47 5.42 3.21 -22.11
N LEU A 48 4.71 2.11 -22.39
CA LEU A 48 5.27 0.75 -22.36
C LEU A 48 6.40 0.60 -23.39
N ALA A 49 6.21 1.08 -24.61
CA ALA A 49 7.25 1.05 -25.65
C ALA A 49 8.51 1.84 -25.24
N ARG A 50 8.35 3.02 -24.63
CA ARG A 50 9.49 3.78 -24.07
C ARG A 50 10.17 3.01 -22.94
N ALA A 51 9.40 2.40 -22.04
CA ALA A 51 9.95 1.62 -20.94
C ALA A 51 10.70 0.38 -21.43
N GLY A 52 10.26 -0.22 -22.55
CA GLY A 52 10.93 -1.35 -23.20
C GLY A 52 12.36 -1.07 -23.69
N GLN A 53 12.74 0.21 -23.83
CA GLN A 53 14.08 0.62 -24.27
C GLN A 53 15.11 0.67 -23.12
N LYS A 54 14.72 0.43 -21.87
CA LYS A 54 15.63 0.48 -20.71
C LYS A 54 16.23 -0.91 -20.42
N ASP A 55 17.48 -0.92 -19.98
CA ASP A 55 18.16 -2.12 -19.47
C ASP A 55 18.10 -2.18 -17.93
N ALA A 56 16.91 -2.48 -17.41
CA ALA A 56 16.66 -2.64 -15.97
C ALA A 56 15.46 -3.57 -15.73
N PRO A 57 15.39 -4.31 -14.61
CA PRO A 57 14.23 -5.13 -14.32
C PRO A 57 12.98 -4.30 -14.03
N LEU A 58 11.81 -4.94 -14.14
CA LEU A 58 10.49 -4.40 -13.88
C LEU A 58 9.95 -4.95 -12.54
N SER A 59 8.97 -4.24 -11.98
CA SER A 59 8.04 -4.79 -10.99
C SER A 59 6.71 -5.11 -11.66
N LEU A 60 6.16 -6.30 -11.43
CA LEU A 60 4.84 -6.71 -11.93
C LEU A 60 3.82 -6.74 -10.80
N TYR A 61 2.75 -5.94 -10.91
CA TYR A 61 1.57 -6.07 -10.06
C TYR A 61 0.44 -6.78 -10.80
N VAL A 62 -0.20 -7.75 -10.15
CA VAL A 62 -1.35 -8.47 -10.69
C VAL A 62 -2.54 -8.27 -9.77
N HIS A 63 -3.59 -7.65 -10.31
CA HIS A 63 -4.82 -7.42 -9.56
C HIS A 63 -5.79 -8.60 -9.71
N ILE A 64 -6.11 -9.28 -8.60
CA ILE A 64 -7.12 -10.34 -8.53
C ILE A 64 -8.32 -9.81 -7.72
N PRO A 65 -9.43 -9.41 -8.37
CA PRO A 65 -10.47 -8.63 -7.71
C PRO A 65 -11.45 -9.48 -6.90
N PHE A 66 -11.31 -10.80 -6.84
CA PHE A 66 -12.36 -11.67 -6.29
C PHE A 66 -12.24 -11.87 -4.78
N CYS A 67 -13.38 -11.80 -4.09
CA CYS A 67 -13.51 -12.19 -2.68
C CYS A 67 -14.74 -13.10 -2.51
N LYS A 68 -14.70 -14.02 -1.54
CA LYS A 68 -15.86 -14.85 -1.18
C LYS A 68 -16.99 -14.02 -0.56
N GLU A 69 -16.64 -12.99 0.21
CA GLU A 69 -17.57 -12.16 0.97
C GLU A 69 -17.19 -10.68 0.94
N ARG A 70 -18.18 -9.79 1.09
CA ARG A 70 -17.94 -8.33 1.15
C ARG A 70 -17.82 -7.87 2.60
N CYS A 71 -16.60 -7.67 3.07
CA CYS A 71 -16.36 -6.97 4.33
C CYS A 71 -16.92 -5.54 4.28
N SER A 72 -17.59 -5.10 5.35
CA SER A 72 -18.28 -3.81 5.38
C SER A 72 -17.31 -2.63 5.43
N PHE A 73 -16.11 -2.80 6.00
CA PHE A 73 -15.07 -1.76 6.01
C PHE A 73 -14.33 -1.58 4.66
N CYS A 74 -14.31 -2.61 3.81
CA CYS A 74 -13.36 -2.71 2.71
C CYS A 74 -13.46 -1.55 1.69
N GLY A 75 -12.33 -0.91 1.43
CA GLY A 75 -12.15 0.17 0.45
C GLY A 75 -11.54 -0.26 -0.89
N CYS A 76 -11.21 -1.55 -1.06
CA CYS A 76 -10.58 -2.09 -2.26
C CYS A 76 -11.57 -2.22 -3.44
N ASN A 77 -11.04 -2.27 -4.67
CA ASN A 77 -11.82 -2.67 -5.85
C ASN A 77 -11.94 -4.20 -5.83
N VAL A 78 -13.11 -4.70 -5.45
CA VAL A 78 -13.36 -6.14 -5.37
C VAL A 78 -14.74 -6.50 -5.90
N ALA A 79 -14.84 -7.69 -6.49
CA ALA A 79 -16.06 -8.36 -6.91
C ALA A 79 -16.31 -9.59 -6.04
N ILE A 80 -17.57 -9.79 -5.63
CA ILE A 80 -17.93 -10.93 -4.80
C ILE A 80 -18.35 -12.09 -5.70
N ALA A 81 -17.73 -13.24 -5.48
CA ALA A 81 -18.04 -14.47 -6.21
C ALA A 81 -18.04 -15.65 -5.24
N ARG A 82 -18.91 -16.64 -5.50
CA ARG A 82 -19.00 -17.85 -4.68
C ARG A 82 -18.05 -18.96 -5.13
N SER A 83 -17.77 -19.04 -6.42
CA SER A 83 -16.98 -20.10 -7.05
C SER A 83 -15.73 -19.52 -7.70
N SER A 84 -14.60 -20.21 -7.54
CA SER A 84 -13.34 -19.87 -8.22
C SER A 84 -13.50 -19.86 -9.74
N SER A 85 -14.39 -20.68 -10.31
CA SER A 85 -14.68 -20.71 -11.75
C SER A 85 -15.20 -19.39 -12.33
N THR A 86 -15.77 -18.50 -11.49
CA THR A 86 -16.14 -17.13 -11.93
C THR A 86 -14.91 -16.33 -12.35
N ALA A 87 -13.71 -16.69 -11.90
CA ALA A 87 -12.47 -16.04 -12.27
C ALA A 87 -11.93 -16.50 -13.64
N ASP A 88 -12.38 -17.63 -14.22
CA ASP A 88 -11.80 -18.16 -15.45
C ASP A 88 -11.85 -17.18 -16.64
N PRO A 89 -12.99 -16.50 -16.95
CA PRO A 89 -13.03 -15.51 -18.02
C PRO A 89 -12.15 -14.29 -17.74
N TYR A 90 -11.99 -13.93 -16.46
CA TYR A 90 -11.12 -12.84 -16.04
C TYR A 90 -9.65 -13.21 -16.23
N LEU A 91 -9.24 -14.41 -15.82
CA LEU A 91 -7.88 -14.92 -16.05
C LEU A 91 -7.57 -14.99 -17.54
N ALA A 92 -8.48 -15.47 -18.38
CA ALA A 92 -8.29 -15.46 -19.83
C ALA A 92 -8.12 -14.05 -20.41
N SER A 93 -8.75 -13.03 -19.82
CA SER A 93 -8.56 -11.63 -20.20
C SER A 93 -7.22 -11.11 -19.68
N LEU A 94 -6.86 -11.43 -18.43
CA LEU A 94 -5.59 -11.08 -17.83
C LEU A 94 -4.39 -11.61 -18.63
N LEU A 95 -4.43 -12.87 -19.09
CA LEU A 95 -3.35 -13.43 -19.90
C LEU A 95 -3.21 -12.72 -21.25
N ARG A 96 -4.33 -12.35 -21.89
CA ARG A 96 -4.33 -11.57 -23.14
C ARG A 96 -3.79 -10.16 -22.96
N GLU A 97 -4.10 -9.51 -21.84
CA GLU A 97 -3.50 -8.22 -21.51
C GLU A 97 -1.99 -8.36 -21.31
N MET A 98 -1.54 -9.40 -20.60
CA MET A 98 -0.11 -9.66 -20.42
C MET A 98 0.61 -9.87 -21.76
N ASP A 99 -0.01 -10.56 -22.73
CA ASP A 99 0.54 -10.70 -24.08
C ASP A 99 0.76 -9.33 -24.75
N ALA A 100 -0.28 -8.50 -24.79
CA ALA A 100 -0.20 -7.16 -25.38
C ALA A 100 0.86 -6.27 -24.68
N VAL A 101 0.93 -6.34 -23.35
CA VAL A 101 1.93 -5.62 -22.56
C VAL A 101 3.35 -6.10 -22.88
N CYS A 102 3.55 -7.42 -22.99
CA CYS A 102 4.85 -8.00 -23.33
C CYS A 102 5.31 -7.60 -24.74
N ASP A 103 4.41 -7.56 -25.70
CA ASP A 103 4.71 -7.15 -27.07
C ASP A 103 5.21 -5.70 -27.11
N LEU A 104 4.57 -4.81 -26.34
CA LEU A 104 4.96 -3.40 -26.24
C LEU A 104 6.27 -3.19 -25.46
N LEU A 105 6.55 -4.02 -24.45
CA LEU A 105 7.82 -3.98 -23.71
C LEU A 105 9.02 -4.53 -24.50
N GLY A 106 8.77 -5.24 -25.61
CA GLY A 106 9.83 -5.84 -26.42
C GLY A 106 10.67 -6.83 -25.62
N SER A 107 12.00 -6.66 -25.62
CA SER A 107 12.93 -7.55 -24.92
C SER A 107 13.03 -7.33 -23.42
N ARG A 108 12.54 -6.19 -22.89
CA ARG A 108 12.64 -5.87 -21.45
C ARG A 108 11.59 -6.64 -20.65
N ARG A 109 11.93 -7.89 -20.31
CA ARG A 109 11.00 -8.83 -19.63
C ARG A 109 11.57 -9.45 -18.36
N SER A 110 12.58 -8.85 -17.75
CA SER A 110 13.11 -9.31 -16.46
C SER A 110 12.32 -8.71 -15.29
N LEU A 111 11.98 -9.53 -14.30
CA LEU A 111 11.24 -9.12 -13.10
C LEU A 111 12.10 -9.22 -11.85
N SER A 112 12.23 -8.10 -11.13
CA SER A 112 12.81 -8.05 -9.78
C SER A 112 11.75 -8.12 -8.68
N GLN A 113 10.48 -7.87 -9.04
CA GLN A 113 9.35 -7.94 -8.11
C GLN A 113 8.10 -8.46 -8.80
N ILE A 114 7.32 -9.26 -8.08
CA ILE A 114 5.96 -9.68 -8.44
C ILE A 114 5.10 -9.52 -7.20
N HIS A 115 3.95 -8.87 -7.32
CA HIS A 115 2.98 -8.77 -6.23
C HIS A 115 1.57 -9.10 -6.72
N TRP A 116 0.95 -10.10 -6.09
CA TRP A 116 -0.46 -10.40 -6.29
C TRP A 116 -1.28 -9.80 -5.17
N GLY A 117 -2.23 -8.94 -5.52
CA GLY A 117 -3.11 -8.28 -4.55
C GLY A 117 -4.50 -8.00 -5.09
N GLY A 118 -5.26 -7.19 -4.36
CA GLY A 118 -6.54 -6.65 -4.81
C GLY A 118 -7.70 -7.01 -3.91
N GLY A 119 -8.43 -8.07 -4.27
CA GLY A 119 -9.40 -8.71 -3.39
C GLY A 119 -8.72 -9.77 -2.54
N THR A 120 -8.83 -11.02 -2.98
CA THR A 120 -8.15 -12.14 -2.34
C THR A 120 -7.50 -12.98 -3.43
N PRO A 121 -6.20 -12.82 -3.73
CA PRO A 121 -5.49 -13.66 -4.69
C PRO A 121 -5.72 -15.17 -4.48
N THR A 122 -5.78 -15.62 -3.23
CA THR A 122 -6.08 -17.01 -2.85
C THR A 122 -7.56 -17.40 -2.94
N PHE A 123 -8.42 -16.53 -3.49
CA PHE A 123 -9.73 -16.93 -4.02
C PHE A 123 -9.59 -17.91 -5.19
N LEU A 124 -8.53 -17.74 -5.98
CA LEU A 124 -8.18 -18.65 -7.06
C LEU A 124 -7.88 -20.04 -6.48
N ASP A 125 -8.38 -21.08 -7.15
CA ASP A 125 -8.00 -22.45 -6.79
C ASP A 125 -6.56 -22.76 -7.24
N GLU A 126 -6.01 -23.89 -6.78
CA GLU A 126 -4.63 -24.30 -7.05
C GLU A 126 -4.32 -24.40 -8.55
N ARG A 127 -5.27 -24.90 -9.36
CA ARG A 127 -5.11 -24.97 -10.81
C ARG A 127 -4.96 -23.58 -11.40
N GLN A 128 -5.82 -22.64 -10.99
CA GLN A 128 -5.79 -21.25 -11.44
C GLN A 128 -4.53 -20.51 -10.99
N ILE A 129 -4.08 -20.72 -9.74
CA ILE A 129 -2.82 -20.18 -9.22
C ILE A 129 -1.64 -20.67 -10.08
N ALA A 130 -1.54 -21.98 -10.31
CA ALA A 130 -0.47 -22.57 -11.12
C ALA A 130 -0.52 -22.08 -12.57
N GLN A 131 -1.72 -21.98 -13.15
CA GLN A 131 -1.93 -21.48 -14.51
C GLN A 131 -1.45 -20.02 -14.64
N LEU A 132 -1.84 -19.15 -13.71
CA LEU A 132 -1.47 -17.74 -13.74
C LEU A 132 0.04 -17.57 -13.56
N PHE A 133 0.64 -18.25 -12.59
CA PHE A 133 2.07 -18.15 -12.35
C PHE A 133 2.89 -18.67 -13.53
N THR A 134 2.52 -19.81 -14.10
CA THR A 134 3.17 -20.38 -15.30
C THR A 134 3.08 -19.43 -16.48
N ALA A 135 1.93 -18.76 -16.64
CA ALA A 135 1.75 -17.78 -17.69
C ALA A 135 2.62 -16.52 -17.49
N ILE A 136 2.87 -16.11 -16.25
CA ILE A 136 3.80 -15.02 -15.93
C ILE A 136 5.24 -15.46 -16.23
N SER A 137 5.67 -16.62 -15.72
CA SER A 137 7.06 -17.08 -15.86
C SER A 137 7.43 -17.51 -17.29
N SER A 138 6.46 -17.81 -18.15
CA SER A 138 6.71 -18.03 -19.59
C SER A 138 6.87 -16.74 -20.39
N ARG A 139 6.34 -15.62 -19.88
CA ARG A 139 6.40 -14.30 -20.52
C ARG A 139 7.55 -13.46 -20.00
N PHE A 140 7.88 -13.62 -18.72
CA PHE A 140 8.85 -12.82 -18.00
C PHE A 140 9.93 -13.69 -17.36
N GLY A 141 11.18 -13.25 -17.46
CA GLY A 141 12.30 -13.82 -16.73
C GLY A 141 12.30 -13.34 -15.28
N ILE A 142 11.96 -14.21 -14.33
CA ILE A 142 11.99 -13.88 -12.91
C ILE A 142 13.43 -13.99 -12.40
N LEU A 143 13.96 -12.91 -11.84
CA LEU A 143 15.32 -12.91 -11.30
C LEU A 143 15.43 -13.84 -10.08
N PRO A 144 16.59 -14.49 -9.85
CA PRO A 144 16.75 -15.45 -8.75
C PRO A 144 16.49 -14.86 -7.35
N ASP A 145 16.75 -13.57 -7.17
CA ASP A 145 16.55 -12.85 -5.93
C ASP A 145 15.26 -12.01 -5.92
N ALA A 146 14.38 -12.19 -6.91
CA ALA A 146 13.15 -11.41 -7.03
C ALA A 146 12.27 -11.53 -5.76
N GLU A 147 11.65 -10.42 -5.37
CA GLU A 147 10.60 -10.42 -4.36
C GLU A 147 9.31 -10.90 -5.01
N VAL A 148 8.73 -12.00 -4.52
CA VAL A 148 7.49 -12.58 -5.06
C VAL A 148 6.49 -12.66 -3.91
N ALA A 149 5.58 -11.69 -3.89
CA ALA A 149 4.66 -11.42 -2.78
C ALA A 149 3.20 -11.71 -3.15
N VAL A 150 2.42 -12.12 -2.16
CA VAL A 150 0.97 -12.36 -2.29
C VAL A 150 0.21 -11.89 -1.05
N GLU A 151 -0.92 -11.25 -1.27
CA GLU A 151 -1.92 -10.98 -0.23
C GLU A 151 -2.82 -12.21 -0.03
N ILE A 152 -3.08 -12.57 1.22
CA ILE A 152 -3.95 -13.71 1.57
C ILE A 152 -4.98 -13.32 2.62
N ASP A 153 -6.08 -14.08 2.63
CA ASP A 153 -7.06 -14.08 3.71
C ASP A 153 -6.93 -15.41 4.49
N PRO A 154 -6.64 -15.37 5.81
CA PRO A 154 -6.46 -16.59 6.61
C PRO A 154 -7.71 -17.47 6.68
N LYS A 155 -8.91 -16.91 6.42
CA LYS A 155 -10.18 -17.66 6.39
C LYS A 155 -10.42 -18.40 5.07
N VAL A 156 -9.78 -17.93 4.00
CA VAL A 156 -10.01 -18.42 2.63
C VAL A 156 -8.90 -19.36 2.19
N THR A 157 -7.68 -19.07 2.60
CA THR A 157 -6.47 -19.73 2.12
C THR A 157 -6.32 -21.10 2.78
N SER A 158 -6.01 -22.14 2.01
CA SER A 158 -5.66 -23.45 2.55
C SER A 158 -4.13 -23.60 2.73
N ARG A 159 -3.72 -24.56 3.57
CA ARG A 159 -2.31 -24.96 3.67
C ARG A 159 -1.74 -25.42 2.33
N SER A 160 -2.51 -26.19 1.56
CA SER A 160 -2.09 -26.70 0.25
C SER A 160 -1.88 -25.57 -0.78
N GLN A 161 -2.67 -24.49 -0.71
CA GLN A 161 -2.42 -23.28 -1.51
C GLN A 161 -1.11 -22.59 -1.10
N LEU A 162 -0.79 -22.51 0.20
CA LEU A 162 0.51 -21.97 0.64
C LEU A 162 1.69 -22.83 0.15
N GLU A 163 1.56 -24.16 0.23
CA GLU A 163 2.57 -25.10 -0.27
C GLU A 163 2.80 -24.89 -1.78
N LEU A 164 1.72 -24.77 -2.55
CA LEU A 164 1.79 -24.45 -3.97
C LEU A 164 2.46 -23.09 -4.23
N LEU A 165 2.02 -22.03 -3.54
CA LEU A 165 2.59 -20.69 -3.69
C LEU A 165 4.10 -20.72 -3.40
N ARG A 166 4.51 -21.39 -2.33
CA ARG A 166 5.93 -21.54 -2.01
C ARG A 166 6.69 -22.29 -3.10
N ALA A 167 6.13 -23.40 -3.60
CA ALA A 167 6.73 -24.20 -4.68
C ALA A 167 6.86 -23.42 -6.00
N LEU A 168 5.94 -22.50 -6.27
CA LEU A 168 6.01 -21.61 -7.43
C LEU A 168 7.06 -20.49 -7.27
N GLY A 169 7.53 -20.22 -6.05
CA GLY A 169 8.59 -19.24 -5.78
C GLY A 169 8.14 -18.01 -5.01
N PHE A 170 6.88 -17.95 -4.55
CA PHE A 170 6.47 -16.92 -3.59
C PHE A 170 7.31 -17.02 -2.33
N ASN A 171 7.77 -15.86 -1.84
CA ASN A 171 8.70 -15.77 -0.72
C ASN A 171 8.29 -14.70 0.31
N ARG A 172 7.29 -13.87 0.00
CA ARG A 172 6.69 -12.90 0.92
C ARG A 172 5.17 -12.97 0.93
N LEU A 173 4.56 -12.57 2.04
CA LEU A 173 3.13 -12.71 2.26
C LEU A 173 2.57 -11.59 3.15
N SER A 174 1.36 -11.11 2.81
CA SER A 174 0.57 -10.21 3.67
C SER A 174 -0.75 -10.87 4.04
N MET A 175 -1.09 -10.89 5.33
CA MET A 175 -2.34 -11.45 5.86
C MET A 175 -3.30 -10.37 6.30
N GLY A 176 -4.51 -10.41 5.76
CA GLY A 176 -5.59 -9.57 6.24
C GLY A 176 -6.15 -10.03 7.59
N VAL A 177 -5.73 -9.44 8.71
CA VAL A 177 -6.21 -9.77 10.07
C VAL A 177 -7.28 -8.79 10.56
N GLN A 178 -7.03 -7.50 10.37
CA GLN A 178 -7.88 -6.36 10.71
C GLN A 178 -8.10 -6.15 12.21
N ASP A 179 -8.79 -7.09 12.87
CA ASP A 179 -9.04 -7.13 14.31
C ASP A 179 -9.37 -8.58 14.73
N LEU A 180 -9.05 -8.95 15.97
CA LEU A 180 -9.33 -10.26 16.57
C LEU A 180 -10.51 -10.21 17.58
N ASP A 181 -11.05 -9.03 17.90
CA ASP A 181 -12.19 -8.90 18.80
C ASP A 181 -13.49 -9.31 18.10
N PRO A 182 -14.23 -10.31 18.63
CA PRO A 182 -15.43 -10.84 17.97
C PRO A 182 -16.52 -9.78 17.73
N ALA A 183 -16.68 -8.80 18.62
CA ALA A 183 -17.71 -7.77 18.48
C ALA A 183 -17.39 -6.80 17.34
N VAL A 184 -16.10 -6.50 17.13
CA VAL A 184 -15.61 -5.70 16.00
C VAL A 184 -15.79 -6.49 14.71
N GLN A 185 -15.34 -7.74 14.68
CA GLN A 185 -15.45 -8.64 13.52
C GLN A 185 -16.89 -8.80 13.02
N GLU A 186 -17.85 -8.97 13.94
CA GLU A 186 -19.27 -9.02 13.61
C GLU A 186 -19.73 -7.71 12.95
N ALA A 187 -19.40 -6.55 13.56
CA ALA A 187 -19.77 -5.25 13.03
C ALA A 187 -19.21 -4.95 11.64
N ILE A 188 -18.05 -5.52 11.31
CA ILE A 188 -17.40 -5.33 10.00
C ILE A 188 -17.67 -6.47 9.00
N SER A 189 -18.45 -7.48 9.39
CA SER A 189 -18.75 -8.66 8.58
C SER A 189 -17.49 -9.42 8.14
N ARG A 190 -16.59 -9.69 9.10
CA ARG A 190 -15.33 -10.42 8.88
C ARG A 190 -15.00 -11.28 10.10
N ILE A 191 -15.71 -12.40 10.24
CA ILE A 191 -15.46 -13.37 11.32
C ILE A 191 -14.23 -14.21 10.96
N GLN A 192 -13.23 -14.27 11.84
CA GLN A 192 -12.05 -15.13 11.79
C GLN A 192 -11.53 -15.38 13.21
N THR A 193 -11.09 -16.59 13.55
CA THR A 193 -10.56 -16.85 14.89
C THR A 193 -9.06 -16.54 14.99
N PRO A 194 -8.54 -16.26 16.21
CA PRO A 194 -7.11 -16.16 16.43
C PRO A 194 -6.36 -17.45 16.03
N GLU A 195 -6.99 -18.62 16.21
CA GLU A 195 -6.41 -19.93 15.87
C GLU A 195 -6.26 -20.11 14.36
N GLU A 196 -7.25 -19.71 13.56
CA GLU A 196 -7.14 -19.71 12.09
C GLU A 196 -5.97 -18.83 11.63
N THR A 197 -5.84 -17.65 12.22
CA THR A 197 -4.76 -16.71 11.91
C THR A 197 -3.40 -17.28 12.30
N ARG A 198 -3.29 -17.89 13.49
CA ARG A 198 -2.06 -18.52 13.98
C ARG A 198 -1.66 -19.72 13.13
N ALA A 199 -2.60 -20.61 12.80
CA ALA A 199 -2.35 -21.78 11.97
C ALA A 199 -1.81 -21.39 10.58
N MET A 200 -2.35 -20.32 9.99
CA MET A 200 -1.87 -19.79 8.71
C MET A 200 -0.46 -19.21 8.81
N LEU A 201 -0.17 -18.46 9.89
CA LEU A 201 1.17 -17.93 10.16
C LEU A 201 2.20 -19.04 10.35
N ASP A 202 1.88 -20.05 11.16
CA ASP A 202 2.78 -21.16 11.46
C ASP A 202 3.07 -21.98 10.19
N ALA A 203 2.05 -22.27 9.38
CA ALA A 203 2.24 -22.91 8.08
C ALA A 203 3.12 -22.08 7.13
N ALA A 204 2.92 -20.76 7.05
CA ALA A 204 3.77 -19.90 6.23
C ALA A 204 5.24 -19.91 6.70
N ARG A 205 5.47 -19.93 8.02
CA ARG A 205 6.83 -20.04 8.59
C ARG A 205 7.48 -21.39 8.32
N GLU A 206 6.75 -22.49 8.50
CA GLU A 206 7.21 -23.85 8.19
C GLU A 206 7.68 -23.96 6.72
N LEU A 207 6.97 -23.31 5.81
CA LEU A 207 7.30 -23.27 4.38
C LEU A 207 8.42 -22.28 4.02
N GLY A 208 8.89 -21.49 4.99
CA GLY A 208 10.01 -20.56 4.83
C GLY A 208 9.65 -19.24 4.17
N PHE A 209 8.38 -18.80 4.23
CA PHE A 209 8.03 -17.42 3.89
C PHE A 209 8.73 -16.45 4.85
N ARG A 210 9.07 -15.25 4.35
CA ARG A 210 9.75 -14.20 5.11
C ARG A 210 9.00 -12.88 5.02
N GLY A 211 9.25 -11.99 5.97
CA GLY A 211 8.63 -10.66 5.98
C GLY A 211 7.10 -10.76 5.99
N ILE A 212 6.58 -11.73 6.74
CA ILE A 212 5.15 -12.01 6.87
C ILE A 212 4.49 -10.82 7.56
N ASN A 213 3.63 -10.12 6.83
CA ASN A 213 2.94 -8.93 7.30
C ASN A 213 1.53 -9.24 7.80
N PHE A 214 1.12 -8.61 8.89
CA PHE A 214 -0.28 -8.54 9.33
C PHE A 214 -0.87 -7.17 9.02
N ASP A 215 -1.95 -7.14 8.26
CA ASP A 215 -2.75 -5.93 8.06
C ASP A 215 -3.78 -5.83 9.20
N LEU A 216 -3.73 -4.73 9.95
CA LEU A 216 -4.58 -4.38 11.08
C LEU A 216 -5.26 -3.05 10.81
N ILE A 217 -6.43 -2.80 11.41
CA ILE A 217 -7.15 -1.54 11.20
C ILE A 217 -7.62 -0.97 12.54
N TYR A 218 -7.26 0.27 12.83
CA TYR A 218 -7.79 1.02 13.97
C TYR A 218 -8.85 2.05 13.55
N GLY A 219 -9.78 2.35 14.46
CA GLY A 219 -10.95 3.20 14.19
C GLY A 219 -12.14 2.44 13.59
N LEU A 220 -12.18 1.11 13.70
CA LEU A 220 -13.35 0.30 13.34
C LEU A 220 -14.48 0.44 14.38
N PRO A 221 -15.74 0.16 14.02
CA PRO A 221 -16.84 0.22 14.97
C PRO A 221 -16.63 -0.72 16.16
N ARG A 222 -17.06 -0.29 17.34
CA ARG A 222 -16.98 -1.04 18.62
C ARG A 222 -15.56 -1.27 19.15
N GLN A 223 -14.52 -0.75 18.48
CA GLN A 223 -13.19 -0.73 19.07
C GLN A 223 -13.13 0.19 20.29
N THR A 224 -12.54 -0.32 21.36
CA THR A 224 -12.25 0.43 22.58
C THR A 224 -10.77 0.28 22.89
N PRO A 225 -10.16 1.16 23.71
CA PRO A 225 -8.79 0.98 24.18
C PRO A 225 -8.54 -0.43 24.73
N ARG A 226 -9.47 -0.98 25.52
CA ARG A 226 -9.34 -2.31 26.11
C ARG A 226 -9.42 -3.43 25.07
N SER A 227 -10.42 -3.43 24.18
CA SER A 227 -10.54 -4.48 23.16
C SER A 227 -9.36 -4.45 22.20
N TRP A 228 -8.95 -3.25 21.78
CA TRP A 228 -7.81 -3.06 20.89
C TRP A 228 -6.49 -3.51 21.53
N SER A 229 -6.24 -3.18 22.80
CA SER A 229 -5.07 -3.70 23.53
C SER A 229 -5.01 -5.23 23.49
N ARG A 230 -6.12 -5.92 23.74
CA ARG A 230 -6.17 -7.40 23.67
C ARG A 230 -5.87 -7.93 22.27
N THR A 231 -6.35 -7.27 21.22
CA THR A 231 -6.05 -7.63 19.84
C THR A 231 -4.55 -7.48 19.56
N ILE A 232 -3.95 -6.36 19.97
CA ILE A 232 -2.52 -6.12 19.78
C ILE A 232 -1.66 -7.10 20.59
N GLU A 233 -2.04 -7.41 21.82
CA GLU A 233 -1.37 -8.43 22.65
C GLU A 233 -1.35 -9.80 21.94
N GLN A 234 -2.50 -10.27 21.44
CA GLN A 234 -2.59 -11.52 20.68
C GLN A 234 -1.75 -11.49 19.40
N VAL A 235 -1.72 -10.37 18.67
CA VAL A 235 -0.87 -10.21 17.48
C VAL A 235 0.61 -10.29 17.85
N LEU A 236 1.04 -9.63 18.93
CA LEU A 236 2.42 -9.68 19.40
C LEU A 236 2.81 -11.09 19.88
N GLU A 237 1.89 -11.84 20.49
CA GLU A 237 2.07 -13.25 20.84
C GLU A 237 2.20 -14.17 19.60
N MET A 238 1.56 -13.82 18.48
CA MET A 238 1.80 -14.50 17.18
C MET A 238 3.16 -14.08 16.58
N GLY A 239 3.54 -12.82 16.81
CA GLY A 239 4.85 -12.25 16.53
C GLY A 239 5.20 -12.11 15.04
N PRO A 240 4.33 -11.55 14.18
CA PRO A 240 4.59 -11.42 12.73
C PRO A 240 5.88 -10.64 12.45
N ASP A 241 6.45 -10.76 11.26
CA ASP A 241 7.69 -10.03 10.94
C ASP A 241 7.42 -8.53 10.77
N ARG A 242 6.23 -8.22 10.22
CA ARG A 242 5.75 -6.86 9.94
C ARG A 242 4.30 -6.71 10.37
N ALA A 243 3.90 -5.48 10.67
CA ALA A 243 2.50 -5.12 10.87
C ALA A 243 2.21 -3.78 10.21
N ALA A 244 1.11 -3.70 9.47
CA ALA A 244 0.57 -2.46 8.92
C ALA A 244 -0.74 -2.14 9.63
N VAL A 245 -0.77 -1.06 10.42
CA VAL A 245 -1.85 -0.72 11.36
C VAL A 245 -2.66 0.46 10.84
N TYR A 246 -3.43 0.22 9.79
CA TYR A 246 -4.08 1.27 9.00
C TYR A 246 -5.15 2.04 9.75
N ALA A 247 -5.18 3.36 9.53
CA ALA A 247 -6.29 4.20 9.95
C ALA A 247 -7.53 3.90 9.10
N PHE A 248 -8.63 3.49 9.73
CA PHE A 248 -9.90 3.26 9.03
C PHE A 248 -10.36 4.55 8.32
N ALA A 249 -10.68 4.41 7.03
CA ALA A 249 -11.22 5.46 6.19
C ALA A 249 -12.69 5.17 5.87
N HIS A 250 -13.58 5.89 6.55
CA HIS A 250 -15.03 5.83 6.31
C HIS A 250 -15.43 6.81 5.20
N VAL A 251 -15.68 6.29 4.01
CA VAL A 251 -16.02 6.99 2.76
C VAL A 251 -17.24 6.34 2.06
N PRO A 252 -18.41 6.28 2.71
CA PRO A 252 -19.57 5.53 2.22
C PRO A 252 -20.13 6.02 0.88
N ASP A 253 -19.84 7.26 0.48
CA ASP A 253 -20.22 7.80 -0.83
C ASP A 253 -19.39 7.21 -1.97
N VAL A 254 -18.13 6.89 -1.68
CA VAL A 254 -17.18 6.27 -2.62
C VAL A 254 -17.22 4.73 -2.52
N ARG A 255 -17.59 4.21 -1.35
CA ARG A 255 -17.66 2.78 -1.03
C ARG A 255 -18.98 2.44 -0.34
N PRO A 256 -20.07 2.22 -1.13
CA PRO A 256 -21.41 2.02 -0.57
C PRO A 256 -21.56 0.87 0.42
N ASN A 257 -20.68 -0.15 0.35
CA ASN A 257 -20.67 -1.26 1.31
C ASN A 257 -20.44 -0.81 2.76
N GLN A 258 -19.78 0.34 2.98
CA GLN A 258 -19.53 0.92 4.30
C GLN A 258 -20.78 1.49 4.96
N LYS A 259 -21.87 1.75 4.20
CA LYS A 259 -23.17 2.18 4.75
C LYS A 259 -23.79 1.16 5.71
N ARG A 260 -23.30 -0.09 5.68
CA ARG A 260 -23.73 -1.19 6.57
C ARG A 260 -23.07 -1.15 7.95
N LEU A 261 -22.05 -0.32 8.14
CA LEU A 261 -21.33 -0.21 9.42
C LEU A 261 -22.17 0.55 10.45
N PRO A 262 -22.13 0.16 11.74
CA PRO A 262 -22.73 0.94 12.81
C PRO A 262 -21.90 2.21 13.07
N THR A 263 -22.31 3.32 12.44
CA THR A 263 -21.52 4.57 12.41
C THR A 263 -21.47 5.33 13.73
N VAL A 264 -22.42 5.07 14.64
CA VAL A 264 -22.44 5.62 16.01
C VAL A 264 -21.29 5.08 16.85
N ASP A 265 -20.83 3.87 16.56
CA ASP A 265 -19.76 3.18 17.30
C ASP A 265 -18.36 3.48 16.75
N LEU A 266 -18.22 4.39 15.77
CA LEU A 266 -16.92 4.71 15.16
C LEU A 266 -16.10 5.65 16.07
N PRO A 267 -14.88 5.26 16.48
CA PRO A 267 -13.95 6.14 17.18
C PRO A 267 -13.58 7.36 16.31
N ARG A 268 -13.50 8.56 16.92
CA ARG A 268 -13.17 9.81 16.22
C ARG A 268 -12.15 10.64 17.00
N GLY A 269 -11.44 11.52 16.29
CA GLY A 269 -10.51 12.47 16.90
C GLY A 269 -9.52 11.81 17.86
N LEU A 270 -9.50 12.27 19.11
CA LEU A 270 -8.58 11.78 20.14
C LEU A 270 -8.78 10.30 20.48
N ASP A 271 -10.02 9.77 20.44
CA ASP A 271 -10.25 8.35 20.70
C ASP A 271 -9.57 7.49 19.65
N LYS A 272 -9.65 7.90 18.38
CA LYS A 272 -8.99 7.21 17.27
C LYS A 272 -7.46 7.32 17.38
N LEU A 273 -6.94 8.49 17.73
CA LEU A 273 -5.51 8.66 18.00
C LEU A 273 -5.04 7.80 19.19
N GLN A 274 -5.85 7.66 20.23
CA GLN A 274 -5.55 6.82 21.38
C GLN A 274 -5.42 5.35 20.98
N LEU A 275 -6.24 4.85 20.05
CA LEU A 275 -6.09 3.49 19.50
C LEU A 275 -4.77 3.31 18.74
N PHE A 276 -4.38 4.29 17.93
CA PHE A 276 -3.09 4.27 17.24
C PHE A 276 -1.92 4.28 18.24
N ARG A 277 -1.98 5.15 19.25
CA ARG A 277 -0.99 5.23 20.32
C ARG A 277 -0.81 3.89 21.03
N ILE A 278 -1.89 3.20 21.39
CA ILE A 278 -1.84 1.88 22.03
C ILE A 278 -1.06 0.88 21.17
N ALA A 279 -1.37 0.80 19.87
CA ALA A 279 -0.65 -0.09 18.97
C ALA A 279 0.82 0.30 18.88
N TRP A 280 1.12 1.58 18.68
CA TRP A 280 2.49 2.09 18.56
C TRP A 280 3.33 1.78 19.81
N GLU A 281 2.82 2.07 21.01
CA GLU A 281 3.51 1.82 22.28
C GLU A 281 3.73 0.31 22.50
N ALA A 282 2.75 -0.53 22.17
CA ALA A 282 2.87 -1.98 22.31
C ALA A 282 3.90 -2.57 21.34
N PHE A 283 3.87 -2.21 20.05
CA PHE A 283 4.84 -2.69 19.06
C PHE A 283 6.26 -2.23 19.38
N THR A 284 6.45 -0.96 19.73
CA THR A 284 7.78 -0.43 20.10
C THR A 284 8.33 -1.04 21.38
N LYS A 285 7.48 -1.25 22.40
CA LYS A 285 7.85 -1.97 23.63
C LYS A 285 8.23 -3.44 23.35
N ALA A 286 7.59 -4.07 22.37
CA ALA A 286 7.93 -5.42 21.91
C ALA A 286 9.17 -5.45 20.98
N GLY A 287 9.81 -4.31 20.72
CA GLY A 287 11.05 -4.21 19.96
C GLY A 287 10.88 -3.98 18.46
N TYR A 288 9.66 -3.81 17.95
CA TYR A 288 9.44 -3.44 16.56
C TYR A 288 9.84 -1.99 16.31
N ARG A 289 10.35 -1.72 15.11
CA ARG A 289 10.68 -0.38 14.64
C ARG A 289 9.51 0.23 13.88
N PRO A 290 9.10 1.47 14.19
CA PRO A 290 8.18 2.21 13.34
C PRO A 290 8.86 2.55 12.02
N ILE A 291 8.42 1.94 10.93
CA ILE A 291 8.90 2.19 9.56
C ILE A 291 8.25 3.45 8.99
N GLY A 292 7.01 3.75 9.34
CA GLY A 292 6.41 5.04 9.05
C GLY A 292 4.95 4.98 8.66
N MET A 293 4.26 6.09 8.90
CA MET A 293 2.80 6.15 9.00
C MET A 293 2.30 5.13 10.03
N ASP A 294 1.89 3.97 9.55
CA ASP A 294 1.21 2.88 10.24
C ASP A 294 1.98 1.55 10.18
N HIS A 295 3.20 1.53 9.62
CA HIS A 295 3.97 0.29 9.46
C HIS A 295 5.02 0.08 10.55
N PHE A 296 5.13 -1.17 11.00
CA PHE A 296 6.09 -1.66 11.98
C PHE A 296 6.80 -2.90 11.42
N ALA A 297 8.09 -3.04 11.70
CA ALA A 297 8.86 -4.22 11.31
C ALA A 297 9.87 -4.59 12.40
N ARG A 298 10.29 -5.86 12.47
CA ARG A 298 11.36 -6.27 13.38
C ARG A 298 12.67 -5.53 13.05
N PRO A 299 13.58 -5.31 14.02
CA PRO A 299 14.83 -4.58 13.79
C PRO A 299 15.74 -5.17 12.72
N ASP A 300 15.72 -6.50 12.59
CA ASP A 300 16.49 -7.28 11.63
C ASP A 300 15.82 -7.40 10.26
N ASP A 301 14.56 -6.99 10.11
CA ASP A 301 13.86 -6.94 8.84
C ASP A 301 14.51 -5.95 7.86
N GLU A 302 14.52 -6.30 6.57
CA GLU A 302 15.12 -5.48 5.51
C GLU A 302 14.56 -4.05 5.44
N LEU A 303 13.28 -3.81 5.76
CA LEU A 303 12.69 -2.47 5.75
C LEU A 303 13.32 -1.60 6.85
N SER A 304 13.47 -2.17 8.05
CA SER A 304 14.14 -1.53 9.19
C SER A 304 15.59 -1.15 8.85
N GLN A 305 16.29 -2.05 8.18
CA GLN A 305 17.67 -1.83 7.77
C GLN A 305 17.77 -0.77 6.65
N ALA A 306 16.90 -0.83 5.65
CA ALA A 306 16.85 0.13 4.55
C ALA A 306 16.54 1.55 5.03
N GLN A 307 15.57 1.70 5.95
CA GLN A 307 15.29 2.99 6.55
C GLN A 307 16.48 3.55 7.34
N SER A 308 17.17 2.70 8.10
CA SER A 308 18.37 3.12 8.86
C SER A 308 19.48 3.63 7.94
N ARG A 309 19.54 3.12 6.70
CA ARG A 309 20.45 3.57 5.65
C ARG A 309 19.87 4.68 4.75
N ARG A 310 18.64 5.14 5.02
CA ARG A 310 17.88 6.09 4.20
C ARG A 310 17.69 5.64 2.74
N THR A 311 17.61 4.33 2.50
CA THR A 311 17.38 3.73 1.18
C THR A 311 16.00 3.10 1.04
N LEU A 312 15.09 3.31 2.01
CA LEU A 312 13.73 2.80 1.92
C LEU A 312 12.98 3.53 0.81
N THR A 313 12.25 2.77 0.00
CA THR A 313 11.38 3.30 -1.05
C THR A 313 9.95 2.78 -0.86
N ARG A 314 9.04 3.20 -1.73
CA ARG A 314 7.66 2.74 -1.75
C ARG A 314 7.07 2.78 -3.16
N ASN A 315 6.03 1.98 -3.36
CA ASN A 315 5.15 2.00 -4.52
C ASN A 315 3.69 1.86 -4.06
N PHE A 316 2.77 1.56 -4.98
CA PHE A 316 1.35 1.38 -4.65
C PHE A 316 1.07 0.19 -3.71
N GLN A 317 1.96 -0.79 -3.64
CA GLN A 317 1.85 -1.98 -2.79
C GLN A 317 2.39 -1.76 -1.37
N GLY A 318 3.14 -0.67 -1.14
CA GLY A 318 3.65 -0.31 0.18
C GLY A 318 5.15 0.01 0.17
N TYR A 319 5.78 -0.10 1.34
CA TYR A 319 7.23 0.06 1.47
C TYR A 319 7.97 -1.11 0.83
N SER A 320 9.11 -0.81 0.21
CA SER A 320 9.97 -1.82 -0.41
C SER A 320 11.45 -1.44 -0.27
N VAL A 321 12.30 -2.46 -0.29
CA VAL A 321 13.76 -2.31 -0.40
C VAL A 321 14.25 -2.48 -1.83
N ARG A 322 13.39 -2.95 -2.74
CA ARG A 322 13.70 -3.14 -4.16
C ARG A 322 13.04 -2.00 -4.94
N ALA A 323 13.86 -1.11 -5.48
CA ALA A 323 13.38 -0.09 -6.39
C ALA A 323 13.39 -0.67 -7.82
N ALA A 324 12.23 -0.94 -8.39
CA ALA A 324 12.09 -1.07 -9.83
C ALA A 324 11.90 0.33 -10.44
N SER A 325 12.57 0.60 -11.56
CA SER A 325 12.43 1.91 -12.24
C SER A 325 11.06 2.11 -12.87
N ASP A 326 10.37 1.01 -13.15
CA ASP A 326 9.03 0.99 -13.72
C ASP A 326 8.22 -0.17 -13.12
N VAL A 327 6.97 0.12 -12.79
CA VAL A 327 5.97 -0.82 -12.29
C VAL A 327 4.93 -1.02 -13.38
N VAL A 328 4.84 -2.25 -13.88
CA VAL A 328 3.82 -2.68 -14.83
C VAL A 328 2.73 -3.40 -14.06
N ALA A 329 1.48 -3.02 -14.28
CA ALA A 329 0.35 -3.57 -13.59
C ALA A 329 -0.70 -4.07 -14.58
N VAL A 330 -1.29 -5.22 -14.27
CA VAL A 330 -2.30 -5.88 -15.10
C VAL A 330 -3.53 -6.25 -14.27
N GLY A 331 -4.68 -6.29 -14.91
CA GLY A 331 -5.98 -6.54 -14.30
C GLY A 331 -6.82 -5.29 -14.09
N VAL A 332 -8.07 -5.50 -13.66
CA VAL A 332 -9.03 -4.43 -13.39
C VAL A 332 -8.48 -3.48 -12.32
N SER A 333 -8.68 -2.17 -12.50
CA SER A 333 -8.21 -1.11 -11.59
C SER A 333 -6.70 -0.98 -11.34
N ALA A 334 -5.90 -1.87 -11.93
CA ALA A 334 -4.45 -1.92 -11.77
C ALA A 334 -3.80 -0.61 -12.22
N ILE A 335 -2.72 -0.22 -11.53
CA ILE A 335 -2.02 1.06 -11.74
C ILE A 335 -0.56 0.79 -12.05
N SER A 336 -0.13 1.24 -13.23
CA SER A 336 1.26 1.22 -13.67
C SER A 336 1.94 2.57 -13.41
N ASP A 337 3.23 2.54 -13.07
CA ASP A 337 4.17 3.68 -13.04
C ASP A 337 5.27 3.35 -14.04
N VAL A 338 5.09 3.72 -15.31
CA VAL A 338 5.94 3.21 -16.39
C VAL A 338 6.18 4.26 -17.45
N GLY A 339 7.43 4.36 -17.92
CA GLY A 339 7.78 5.24 -19.03
C GLY A 339 7.46 6.73 -18.77
N GLY A 340 7.47 7.14 -17.50
CA GLY A 340 7.17 8.51 -17.08
C GLY A 340 5.67 8.86 -16.99
N VAL A 341 4.78 7.87 -16.91
CA VAL A 341 3.35 8.09 -16.71
C VAL A 341 2.80 7.19 -15.60
N TYR A 342 1.81 7.69 -14.86
CA TYR A 342 0.87 6.82 -14.18
C TYR A 342 -0.26 6.45 -15.14
N ALA A 343 -0.61 5.18 -15.23
CA ALA A 343 -1.70 4.68 -16.06
C ALA A 343 -2.55 3.69 -15.27
N GLN A 344 -3.87 3.87 -15.29
CA GLN A 344 -4.81 3.07 -14.52
C GLN A 344 -5.83 2.40 -15.42
N ASN A 345 -5.97 1.08 -15.27
CA ASN A 345 -7.02 0.32 -15.91
C ASN A 345 -8.40 0.66 -15.34
N THR A 346 -9.43 0.50 -16.16
CA THR A 346 -10.83 0.73 -15.73
C THR A 346 -11.19 -0.05 -14.47
N HIS A 347 -12.05 0.53 -13.64
CA HIS A 347 -12.55 -0.10 -12.42
C HIS A 347 -13.63 -1.17 -12.64
N SER A 348 -14.12 -1.33 -13.88
CA SER A 348 -15.19 -2.27 -14.24
C SER A 348 -14.63 -3.54 -14.89
N ILE A 349 -14.86 -4.69 -14.26
CA ILE A 349 -14.46 -6.01 -14.79
C ILE A 349 -15.04 -6.25 -16.19
N SER A 350 -16.28 -5.82 -16.43
CA SER A 350 -16.93 -5.97 -17.74
C SER A 350 -16.24 -5.11 -18.81
N ARG A 351 -15.99 -3.82 -18.53
CA ARG A 351 -15.29 -2.93 -19.47
C ARG A 351 -13.87 -3.42 -19.75
N TYR A 352 -13.17 -3.86 -18.70
CA TYR A 352 -11.84 -4.45 -18.79
C TYR A 352 -11.84 -5.65 -19.75
N GLY A 353 -12.73 -6.64 -19.51
CA GLY A 353 -12.82 -7.83 -20.37
C GLY A 353 -13.18 -7.48 -21.82
N SER A 354 -14.09 -6.52 -22.04
CA SER A 354 -14.48 -6.09 -23.38
C SER A 354 -13.36 -5.38 -24.14
N ALA A 355 -12.58 -4.52 -23.48
CA ALA A 355 -11.44 -3.84 -24.10
C ALA A 355 -10.37 -4.85 -24.53
N VAL A 356 -9.96 -5.73 -23.61
CA VAL A 356 -8.93 -6.73 -23.89
C VAL A 356 -9.38 -7.73 -24.95
N ALA A 357 -10.68 -8.09 -25.00
CA ALA A 357 -11.21 -8.95 -26.04
C ALA A 357 -11.11 -8.36 -27.46
N ARG A 358 -11.03 -7.02 -27.60
CA ARG A 358 -10.80 -6.32 -28.86
C ARG A 358 -9.31 -6.14 -29.19
N GLY A 359 -8.40 -6.63 -28.35
CA GLY A 359 -6.96 -6.40 -28.47
C GLY A 359 -6.52 -5.00 -28.03
N GLU A 360 -7.36 -4.29 -27.28
CA GLU A 360 -7.05 -2.97 -26.73
C GLU A 360 -6.53 -3.08 -25.29
N LEU A 361 -5.67 -2.13 -24.88
CA LEU A 361 -5.33 -1.95 -23.46
C LEU A 361 -6.54 -1.37 -22.72
N ALA A 362 -6.75 -1.79 -21.47
CA ALA A 362 -7.91 -1.41 -20.67
C ALA A 362 -7.74 -0.09 -19.88
N THR A 363 -6.72 0.70 -20.22
CA THR A 363 -6.38 1.95 -19.54
C THR A 363 -7.48 2.99 -19.73
N GLU A 364 -7.97 3.54 -18.61
CA GLU A 364 -9.07 4.49 -18.57
C GLU A 364 -8.58 5.91 -18.25
N ARG A 365 -7.53 6.04 -17.44
CA ARG A 365 -7.03 7.34 -16.97
C ARG A 365 -5.60 7.28 -16.46
N GLY A 366 -4.98 8.44 -16.27
CA GLY A 366 -3.62 8.55 -15.74
C GLY A 366 -3.09 9.99 -15.73
N VAL A 367 -1.78 10.15 -15.58
CA VAL A 367 -1.12 11.46 -15.67
C VAL A 367 0.32 11.29 -16.18
N PRO A 368 0.80 12.12 -17.13
CA PRO A 368 2.21 12.18 -17.47
C PRO A 368 2.99 12.93 -16.37
N LEU A 369 4.21 12.50 -16.07
CA LEU A 369 5.05 13.17 -15.08
C LEU A 369 5.87 14.27 -15.74
N SER A 370 5.69 15.50 -15.28
CA SER A 370 6.59 16.60 -15.62
C SER A 370 7.95 16.45 -14.93
N ALA A 371 8.93 17.26 -15.33
CA ALA A 371 10.23 17.30 -14.65
C ALA A 371 10.08 17.71 -13.17
N ASP A 372 9.22 18.69 -12.89
CA ASP A 372 8.89 19.11 -11.51
C ASP A 372 8.22 17.98 -10.73
N ASP A 373 7.31 17.22 -11.35
CA ASP A 373 6.66 16.09 -10.70
C ASP A 373 7.64 15.01 -10.25
N VAL A 374 8.65 14.73 -11.08
CA VAL A 374 9.69 13.75 -10.75
C VAL A 374 10.50 14.22 -9.54
N VAL A 375 10.84 15.51 -9.46
CA VAL A 375 11.59 16.08 -8.32
C VAL A 375 10.74 16.06 -7.06
N ARG A 376 9.51 16.55 -7.11
CA ARG A 376 8.58 16.57 -5.97
C ARG A 376 8.23 15.17 -5.48
N ARG A 377 8.03 14.22 -6.40
CA ARG A 377 7.84 12.79 -6.07
C ARG A 377 9.02 12.24 -5.28
N ARG A 378 10.25 12.53 -5.70
CA ARG A 378 11.46 12.11 -4.97
C ARG A 378 11.46 12.68 -3.56
N ILE A 379 11.22 13.98 -3.40
CA ILE A 379 11.21 14.66 -2.10
C ILE A 379 10.14 14.07 -1.17
N ILE A 380 8.90 13.96 -1.65
CA ILE A 380 7.78 13.37 -0.91
C ILE A 380 8.09 11.93 -0.50
N THR A 381 8.61 11.11 -1.41
CA THR A 381 9.00 9.72 -1.09
C THR A 381 10.09 9.67 -0.01
N GLN A 382 11.10 10.53 -0.08
CA GLN A 382 12.17 10.59 0.94
C GLN A 382 11.64 10.99 2.31
N ILE A 383 10.76 12.00 2.39
CA ILE A 383 10.11 12.41 3.64
C ILE A 383 9.26 11.27 4.20
N MET A 384 8.45 10.62 3.36
CA MET A 384 7.52 9.57 3.77
C MET A 384 8.21 8.27 4.19
N CYS A 385 9.35 7.92 3.58
CA CYS A 385 10.06 6.65 3.84
C CYS A 385 11.22 6.80 4.82
N ASN A 386 12.00 7.87 4.69
CA ASN A 386 13.30 8.00 5.37
C ASN A 386 13.30 9.12 6.41
N PHE A 387 12.20 9.87 6.54
CA PHE A 387 12.08 10.99 7.48
C PHE A 387 13.17 12.04 7.34
N PHE A 388 13.78 12.11 6.15
CA PHE A 388 14.88 12.98 5.83
C PHE A 388 14.87 13.26 4.34
N VAL A 389 15.20 14.49 3.95
CA VAL A 389 15.49 14.84 2.56
C VAL A 389 16.57 15.92 2.54
N ASP A 390 17.49 15.79 1.58
CA ASP A 390 18.39 16.87 1.17
C ASP A 390 17.83 17.47 -0.14
N LEU A 391 17.48 18.74 -0.09
CA LEU A 391 16.92 19.49 -1.23
C LEU A 391 18.01 19.94 -2.21
N GLY A 392 19.29 19.82 -1.84
CA GLY A 392 20.43 20.21 -2.66
C GLY A 392 20.80 21.70 -2.54
N PRO A 393 21.90 22.12 -3.18
CA PRO A 393 22.49 23.45 -2.98
C PRO A 393 21.60 24.62 -3.42
N SER A 394 20.68 24.39 -4.37
CA SER A 394 19.75 25.41 -4.90
C SER A 394 18.45 25.53 -4.10
N ALA A 395 18.34 24.88 -2.93
CA ALA A 395 17.07 24.76 -2.22
C ALA A 395 16.43 26.11 -1.85
N GLU A 396 17.22 27.12 -1.47
CA GLU A 396 16.71 28.45 -1.12
C GLU A 396 16.15 29.22 -2.33
N GLU A 397 16.55 28.87 -3.55
CA GLU A 397 16.01 29.45 -4.79
C GLU A 397 14.80 28.65 -5.29
N GLU A 398 14.95 27.33 -5.40
CA GLU A 398 13.93 26.44 -6.01
C GLU A 398 12.74 26.16 -5.09
N PHE A 399 12.95 26.17 -3.76
CA PHE A 399 11.96 25.76 -2.76
C PHE A 399 11.77 26.81 -1.66
N ALA A 400 11.98 28.09 -1.95
CA ALA A 400 11.91 29.18 -0.98
C ALA A 400 10.58 29.19 -0.19
N GLY A 401 9.46 29.00 -0.89
CA GLY A 401 8.11 28.97 -0.30
C GLY A 401 7.90 27.75 0.60
N GLU A 402 8.31 26.57 0.13
CA GLU A 402 8.28 25.32 0.88
C GLU A 402 9.17 25.39 2.14
N LEU A 403 10.39 25.92 2.03
CA LEU A 403 11.31 26.12 3.15
C LEU A 403 10.72 27.09 4.20
N SER A 404 10.05 28.16 3.77
CA SER A 404 9.36 29.06 4.70
C SER A 404 8.29 28.31 5.52
N ARG A 405 7.46 27.51 4.85
CA ARG A 405 6.42 26.70 5.52
C ARG A 405 7.03 25.61 6.41
N LEU A 406 8.16 25.02 6.02
CA LEU A 406 8.89 24.06 6.85
C LEU A 406 9.45 24.71 8.12
N ARG A 407 9.94 25.95 8.04
CA ARG A 407 10.41 26.70 9.22
C ARG A 407 9.27 26.98 10.20
N GLU A 408 8.04 27.20 9.73
CA GLU A 408 6.85 27.26 10.60
C GLU A 408 6.60 25.92 11.30
N LEU A 409 6.68 24.79 10.58
CA LEU A 409 6.57 23.46 11.19
C LEU A 409 7.73 23.14 12.14
N ALA A 410 8.91 23.71 11.92
CA ALA A 410 10.04 23.61 12.83
C ALA A 410 9.77 24.35 14.15
N GLY A 411 9.09 25.50 14.10
CA GLY A 411 8.60 26.21 15.30
C GLY A 411 7.62 25.39 16.14
N GLU A 412 6.87 24.47 15.51
CA GLU A 412 5.99 23.50 16.16
C GLU A 412 6.72 22.21 16.58
N GLY A 413 8.03 22.11 16.32
CA GLY A 413 8.85 20.96 16.67
C GLY A 413 8.59 19.71 15.81
N LEU A 414 8.01 19.86 14.61
CA LEU A 414 7.72 18.72 13.71
C LEU A 414 8.93 18.35 12.85
N VAL A 415 9.72 19.33 12.43
CA VAL A 415 10.91 19.13 11.60
C VAL A 415 12.08 19.94 12.14
N THR A 416 13.29 19.56 11.77
CA THR A 416 14.48 20.41 11.83
C THR A 416 14.87 20.78 10.41
N VAL A 417 15.27 22.03 10.20
CA VAL A 417 15.68 22.56 8.89
C VAL A 417 17.07 23.17 9.05
N ASN A 418 18.06 22.59 8.37
CA ASN A 418 19.46 22.99 8.41
C ASN A 418 19.96 23.24 6.97
N GLY A 419 19.82 24.48 6.48
CA GLY A 419 20.08 24.77 5.07
C GLY A 419 19.15 23.94 4.17
N PRO A 420 19.70 23.12 3.25
CA PRO A 420 18.88 22.29 2.35
C PRO A 420 18.40 20.97 2.99
N GLU A 421 18.89 20.63 4.18
CA GLU A 421 18.55 19.39 4.87
C GLU A 421 17.31 19.56 5.74
N VAL A 422 16.34 18.68 5.56
CA VAL A 422 15.10 18.63 6.34
C VAL A 422 14.99 17.26 6.99
N GLU A 423 14.89 17.23 8.32
CA GLU A 423 14.69 16.00 9.09
C GLU A 423 13.37 16.04 9.86
N VAL A 424 12.58 14.97 9.76
CA VAL A 424 11.30 14.83 10.45
C VAL A 424 11.55 14.29 11.86
N THR A 425 11.22 15.10 12.86
CA THR A 425 11.35 14.74 14.27
C THR A 425 10.41 13.60 14.65
N PRO A 426 10.61 12.92 15.80
CA PRO A 426 9.66 11.92 16.28
C PRO A 426 8.19 12.40 16.30
N LEU A 427 7.94 13.65 16.73
CA LEU A 427 6.60 14.24 16.70
C LEU A 427 6.09 14.43 15.27
N GLY A 428 6.95 14.93 14.38
CA GLY A 428 6.62 15.11 12.96
C GLY A 428 6.27 13.81 12.24
N ARG A 429 6.79 12.66 12.68
CA ARG A 429 6.48 11.35 12.07
C ARG A 429 5.00 10.99 12.17
N ILE A 430 4.32 11.44 13.24
CA ILE A 430 2.86 11.27 13.40
C ILE A 430 2.10 12.07 12.33
N PHE A 431 2.65 13.22 11.93
CA PHE A 431 2.08 14.15 10.95
C PHE A 431 2.89 14.17 9.65
N VAL A 432 3.56 13.07 9.29
CA VAL A 432 4.50 13.04 8.16
C VAL A 432 3.84 13.44 6.84
N ARG A 433 2.55 13.15 6.69
CA ARG A 433 1.74 13.56 5.52
C ARG A 433 1.58 15.08 5.42
N ASN A 434 1.51 15.80 6.54
CA ASN A 434 1.47 17.26 6.56
C ASN A 434 2.83 17.87 6.19
N VAL A 435 3.93 17.20 6.53
CA VAL A 435 5.27 17.63 6.12
C VAL A 435 5.45 17.41 4.62
N ALA A 436 5.11 16.21 4.12
CA ALA A 436 5.18 15.89 2.71
C ALA A 436 4.29 16.78 1.85
N SER A 437 3.11 17.17 2.36
CA SER A 437 2.17 18.03 1.63
C SER A 437 2.68 19.45 1.39
N ILE A 438 3.75 19.88 2.05
CA ILE A 438 4.38 21.16 1.71
C ILE A 438 4.90 21.16 0.27
N PHE A 439 5.37 20.01 -0.22
CA PHE A 439 5.98 19.86 -1.55
C PHE A 439 4.99 19.45 -2.65
N ASP A 440 3.69 19.37 -2.35
CA ASP A 440 2.68 18.97 -3.33
C ASP A 440 2.13 20.19 -4.09
N GLY A 441 2.43 20.24 -5.39
CA GLY A 441 2.04 21.34 -6.28
C GLY A 441 0.56 21.38 -6.65
N TYR A 442 -0.23 20.36 -6.30
CA TYR A 442 -1.63 20.21 -6.72
C TYR A 442 -2.66 20.42 -5.60
N LEU A 443 -2.22 20.61 -4.35
CA LEU A 443 -3.11 20.72 -3.18
C LEU A 443 -4.15 21.83 -3.26
N THR A 444 -3.80 22.99 -3.82
CA THR A 444 -4.66 24.18 -3.83
C THR A 444 -5.65 24.20 -5.01
N GLY A 445 -5.66 23.17 -5.86
CA GLY A 445 -6.44 23.16 -7.12
C GLY A 445 -7.63 22.20 -7.18
N HIS A 446 -7.91 21.37 -6.15
CA HIS A 446 -8.84 20.23 -6.30
C HIS A 446 -9.95 20.19 -5.24
N GLY A 447 -11.21 20.08 -5.70
CA GLY A 447 -12.43 20.07 -4.87
C GLY A 447 -12.86 18.70 -4.31
N ARG A 448 -12.06 17.64 -4.41
CA ARG A 448 -12.40 16.32 -3.84
C ARG A 448 -11.76 16.14 -2.45
N PRO A 449 -12.50 15.71 -1.42
CA PRO A 449 -11.97 15.59 -0.07
C PRO A 449 -10.99 14.41 0.05
N PHE A 450 -9.79 14.69 0.59
CA PHE A 450 -8.85 13.66 1.03
C PHE A 450 -9.26 13.07 2.39
N SER A 451 -8.69 11.91 2.76
CA SER A 451 -8.78 11.42 4.15
C SER A 451 -7.95 12.30 5.09
N ARG A 452 -8.36 12.41 6.35
CA ARG A 452 -7.65 13.21 7.37
C ARG A 452 -6.26 12.62 7.69
N ALA A 453 -5.37 13.46 8.24
CA ALA A 453 -3.96 13.17 8.45
C ALA A 453 -3.66 12.15 9.56
N VAL A 454 -4.58 11.95 10.51
CA VAL A 454 -4.42 11.04 11.66
C VAL A 454 -5.60 10.09 11.83
#